data_AF-A0A9E1ZB56-F1
#
_entry.id   AF-A0A9E1ZB56-F1
#
_cell.length_a   1.000
_cell.length_b   1.000
_cell.length_c   1.000
_cell.angle_alpha   90.00
_cell.angle_beta   90.00
_cell.angle_gamma   90.00
#
_symmetry.space_group_name_H-M   'P 1'
#
loop_
_entity.id
_entity.type
_entity.pdbx_description
1 polymer ?
#
loop_
_entity_poly.entity_id
_entity_poly.type
_entity_poly.pdbx_seq_one_letter_code
_entity_poly.pdbx_strand_id
1 'polypeptide(L)'
;IIEELKRINDPELFIDIYTLGLIYEVNIKSKEEVHVLMTFTTPMCPAGDMLRHQVESAMRRLGFSAVDLEITFEPPWKPTAELREMLGV
;
A
#
# COMPACT_ATOMS: atom_id res chain seq x y z
N ILE A 1 2.45 -6.62 -10.28
CA ILE A 1 1.74 -5.84 -9.24
C ILE A 1 2.30 -6.16 -7.86
N ILE A 2 2.07 -7.35 -7.30
CA ILE A 2 2.53 -7.71 -5.95
C ILE A 2 4.05 -7.46 -5.77
N GLU A 3 4.86 -7.90 -6.72
CA GLU A 3 6.32 -7.68 -6.68
C GLU A 3 6.73 -6.21 -6.71
N GLU A 4 5.94 -5.33 -7.33
CA GLU A 4 6.23 -3.88 -7.29
C GLU A 4 5.78 -3.26 -5.97
N LEU A 5 4.66 -3.73 -5.40
CA LEU A 5 4.19 -3.27 -4.08
C LEU A 5 5.18 -3.69 -2.97
N LYS A 6 5.76 -4.89 -3.06
CA LYS A 6 6.81 -5.38 -2.16
C LYS A 6 8.13 -4.60 -2.22
N ARG A 7 8.32 -3.76 -3.23
CA ARG A 7 9.51 -2.87 -3.34
C ARG A 7 9.32 -1.55 -2.61
N ILE A 8 8.09 -1.24 -2.22
CA ILE A 8 7.75 0.02 -1.54
C ILE A 8 7.74 -0.27 -0.04
N ASN A 9 8.68 0.36 0.67
CA ASN A 9 8.81 0.21 2.11
C ASN A 9 8.17 1.37 2.83
N ASP A 10 7.50 1.06 3.94
CA ASP A 10 7.08 2.07 4.90
C ASP A 10 8.33 2.73 5.53
N PRO A 11 8.46 4.06 5.51
CA PRO A 11 9.67 4.74 5.98
C PRO A 11 9.81 4.74 7.51
N GLU A 12 8.75 4.41 8.26
CA GLU A 12 8.80 4.31 9.73
C GLU A 12 9.14 2.88 10.17
N LEU A 13 8.49 1.89 9.55
CA LEU A 13 8.64 0.48 9.93
C LEU A 13 9.72 -0.27 9.13
N PHE A 14 10.20 0.29 8.02
CA PHE A 14 11.19 -0.34 7.11
C PHE A 14 10.78 -1.71 6.55
N ILE A 15 9.48 -2.03 6.59
CA ILE A 15 8.88 -3.24 6.02
C ILE A 15 8.05 -2.84 4.80
N ASP A 16 7.95 -3.72 3.81
CA ASP A 16 7.17 -3.45 2.62
C ASP A 16 5.66 -3.36 2.89
N ILE A 17 4.97 -2.48 2.16
CA ILE A 17 3.56 -2.18 2.37
C ILE A 17 2.63 -3.37 2.10
N TYR A 18 3.08 -4.35 1.31
CA TYR A 18 2.32 -5.55 1.02
C TYR A 18 2.40 -6.54 2.19
N THR A 19 3.61 -6.77 2.73
CA THR A 19 3.83 -7.62 3.91
C THR A 19 3.20 -7.01 5.16
N LEU A 20 3.23 -5.68 5.30
CA LEU A 20 2.50 -4.99 6.36
C LEU A 20 0.98 -5.14 6.25
N GLY A 21 0.45 -5.56 5.10
CA GLY A 21 -0.99 -5.66 4.88
C GLY A 21 -1.66 -4.29 4.75
N LEU A 22 -0.96 -3.29 4.23
CA LEU A 22 -1.53 -1.97 3.97
C LEU A 22 -2.37 -1.93 2.69
N ILE A 23 -2.25 -2.93 1.83
CA ILE A 23 -3.01 -3.07 0.59
C ILE A 23 -4.22 -3.96 0.85
N TYR A 24 -5.43 -3.40 0.77
CA TYR A 24 -6.68 -4.12 1.03
C TYR A 24 -7.25 -4.73 -0.24
N GLU A 25 -7.21 -4.00 -1.35
CA GLU A 25 -7.71 -4.49 -2.63
C GLU A 25 -6.81 -4.00 -3.77
N VAL A 26 -6.59 -4.85 -4.76
CA VAL A 26 -6.12 -4.44 -6.08
C VAL A 26 -7.05 -5.02 -7.14
N ASN A 27 -7.69 -4.14 -7.88
CA ASN A 27 -8.74 -4.47 -8.84
C ASN A 27 -8.39 -3.93 -10.22
N ILE A 28 -8.08 -4.83 -11.14
CA ILE A 28 -7.76 -4.48 -12.52
C ILE A 28 -9.09 -4.31 -13.28
N LYS A 29 -9.51 -3.05 -13.48
CA LYS A 29 -10.77 -2.73 -14.17
C LYS A 29 -10.66 -2.98 -15.68
N SER A 30 -9.50 -2.69 -16.26
CA SER A 30 -9.24 -2.89 -17.69
C SER A 30 -7.74 -3.11 -17.96
N LYS A 31 -7.34 -3.21 -19.24
CA LYS A 31 -5.91 -3.34 -19.60
C LYS A 31 -5.06 -2.14 -19.15
N GLU A 32 -5.67 -0.98 -19.00
CA GLU A 32 -4.97 0.28 -18.73
C GLU A 32 -5.39 0.92 -17.40
N GLU A 33 -6.36 0.32 -16.70
CA GLU A 33 -6.96 0.87 -15.48
C GLU A 33 -6.85 -0.11 -14.31
N VAL A 34 -6.35 0.40 -13.19
CA VAL A 34 -6.28 -0.32 -11.92
C VAL A 34 -6.80 0.55 -10.79
N HIS A 35 -7.61 -0.05 -9.92
CA HIS A 35 -8.04 0.51 -8.66
C HIS A 35 -7.29 -0.17 -7.52
N VAL A 36 -6.73 0.61 -6.60
CA VAL A 36 -6.01 0.13 -5.42
C VAL A 36 -6.64 0.76 -4.19
N LEU A 37 -7.16 -0.10 -3.30
CA LEU A 37 -7.61 0.30 -1.97
C LEU A 37 -6.49 0.00 -0.98
N MET A 38 -6.03 1.03 -0.27
CA MET A 38 -4.99 0.88 0.73
C MET A 38 -5.28 1.72 1.99
N THR A 39 -4.48 1.49 3.02
CA THR A 39 -4.51 2.22 4.28
C THR A 39 -3.10 2.63 4.70
N PHE A 40 -2.99 3.38 5.79
CA PHE A 40 -1.70 3.70 6.42
C PHE A 40 -1.64 3.13 7.83
N THR A 41 -0.41 2.98 8.34
CA THR A 41 -0.16 2.62 9.73
C THR A 41 -0.75 3.66 10.69
N THR A 42 -0.78 4.93 10.29
CA THR A 42 -1.42 6.03 11.03
C THR A 42 -2.09 7.07 10.09
N PRO A 43 -3.24 7.66 10.49
CA PRO A 43 -4.07 8.49 9.61
C PRO A 43 -3.54 9.90 9.29
N MET A 44 -2.53 10.38 10.01
CA MET A 44 -1.99 11.75 9.85
C MET A 44 -0.50 11.76 9.45
N CYS A 45 0.01 10.65 8.90
CA CYS A 45 1.44 10.57 8.61
C CYS A 45 1.79 11.34 7.31
N PRO A 46 2.75 12.28 7.34
CA PRO A 46 3.27 12.92 6.12
C PRO A 46 3.90 11.92 5.13
N ALA A 47 4.29 10.73 5.60
CA ALA A 47 4.75 9.65 4.74
C ALA A 47 3.62 9.00 3.91
N GLY A 48 2.35 9.18 4.29
CA GLY A 48 1.21 8.61 3.56
C GLY A 48 1.15 9.10 2.12
N ASP A 49 1.35 10.39 1.90
CA ASP A 49 1.38 10.96 0.54
C ASP A 49 2.58 10.43 -0.27
N MET A 50 3.74 10.25 0.38
CA MET A 50 4.91 9.66 -0.27
C MET A 50 4.64 8.21 -0.69
N LEU A 51 4.01 7.41 0.17
CA LEU A 51 3.63 6.02 -0.14
C LEU A 51 2.61 5.97 -1.27
N ARG A 52 1.60 6.85 -1.24
CA ARG A 52 0.60 6.98 -2.31
C ARG A 52 1.26 7.23 -3.66
N HIS A 53 2.16 8.20 -3.74
CA HIS A 53 2.89 8.51 -4.97
C HIS A 53 3.78 7.35 -5.45
N GLN A 54 4.42 6.62 -4.53
CA GLN A 54 5.21 5.44 -4.87
C GLN A 54 4.34 4.31 -5.45
N VAL A 55 3.17 4.05 -4.86
CA VAL A 55 2.23 3.04 -5.36
C VAL A 55 1.69 3.46 -6.73
N GLU A 56 1.30 4.72 -6.89
CA GLU A 56 0.81 5.23 -8.18
C GLU A 56 1.89 5.07 -9.27
N SER A 57 3.12 5.49 -8.96
CA SER A 57 4.26 5.36 -9.88
C SER A 57 4.57 3.91 -10.23
N ALA A 58 4.45 3.00 -9.26
CA ALA A 58 4.63 1.57 -9.48
C ALA A 58 3.57 1.01 -10.43
N MET A 59 2.30 1.38 -10.25
CA MET A 59 1.24 0.96 -11.17
C MET A 59 1.47 1.53 -12.58
N ARG A 60 1.88 2.80 -12.70
CA ARG A 60 2.21 3.40 -14.00
C ARG A 60 3.35 2.68 -14.72
N ARG A 61 4.41 2.25 -14.00
CA ARG A 61 5.51 1.47 -14.59
C ARG A 61 5.07 0.10 -15.12
N LEU A 62 3.99 -0.46 -14.59
CA LEU A 62 3.41 -1.70 -15.07
C LEU A 62 2.53 -1.52 -16.33
N GLY A 63 2.34 -0.29 -16.80
CA GLY A 63 1.58 0.02 -18.01
C GLY A 63 0.17 0.54 -17.77
N PHE A 64 -0.25 0.74 -16.51
CA PHE A 64 -1.55 1.35 -16.21
C PHE A 64 -1.51 2.86 -16.43
N SER A 65 -2.34 3.37 -17.34
CA SER A 65 -2.45 4.80 -17.63
C SER A 65 -3.40 5.50 -16.65
N ALA A 66 -4.45 4.78 -16.22
CA ALA A 66 -5.41 5.20 -15.21
C ALA A 66 -5.15 4.41 -13.91
N VAL A 67 -4.68 5.12 -12.87
CA VAL A 67 -4.46 4.54 -11.55
C VAL A 67 -5.38 5.26 -10.57
N ASP A 68 -6.40 4.55 -10.12
CA ASP A 68 -7.30 5.01 -9.07
C ASP A 68 -6.80 4.49 -7.73
N LEU A 69 -6.50 5.40 -6.81
CA LEU A 69 -5.82 5.11 -5.56
C LEU A 69 -6.65 5.67 -4.40
N GLU A 70 -7.37 4.77 -3.74
CA GLU A 70 -8.28 5.07 -2.65
C GLU A 70 -7.60 4.75 -1.31
N ILE A 71 -7.68 5.71 -0.38
CA ILE A 71 -7.20 5.54 0.99
C ILE A 71 -8.41 5.38 1.90
N THR A 72 -8.48 4.25 2.59
CA THR A 72 -9.46 4.01 3.65
C THR A 72 -8.79 3.79 4.99
N PHE A 73 -9.47 4.17 6.07
CA PHE A 73 -9.10 3.80 7.44
C PHE A 73 -10.14 2.86 8.06
N GLU A 74 -11.03 2.33 7.23
CA GLU A 74 -12.07 1.38 7.61
C GLU A 74 -11.92 0.10 6.77
N PRO A 75 -11.64 -1.06 7.39
CA PRO A 75 -11.30 -1.22 8.81
C PRO A 75 -9.95 -0.54 9.17
N PRO A 76 -9.70 -0.22 10.46
CA PRO A 76 -8.40 0.29 10.86
C PRO A 76 -7.34 -0.80 10.69
N TRP A 77 -6.16 -0.40 10.24
CA TRP A 77 -5.04 -1.31 10.11
C TRP A 77 -4.68 -1.96 11.45
N LYS A 78 -4.47 -3.27 11.43
CA LYS A 78 -3.99 -4.04 12.57
C LYS A 78 -2.88 -4.98 12.08
N PRO A 79 -1.66 -4.90 12.65
CA PRO A 79 -0.61 -5.84 12.31
C PRO A 79 -1.02 -7.27 12.69
N THR A 80 -0.54 -8.24 11.91
CA THR A 80 -0.70 -9.68 12.20
C THR A 80 0.05 -10.06 13.48
N ALA A 81 -0.26 -11.22 14.06
CA ALA A 81 0.44 -11.70 15.25
C ALA A 81 1.95 -11.85 15.02
N GLU A 82 2.34 -12.30 13.83
CA GLU A 82 3.74 -12.45 13.41
C GLU A 82 4.44 -11.08 13.30
N LEU A 83 3.77 -10.09 12.69
CA LEU A 83 4.30 -8.73 12.59
C LEU A 83 4.43 -8.06 13.97
N ARG A 84 3.49 -8.34 14.89
CA ARG A 84 3.56 -7.86 16.27
C ARG A 84 4.79 -8.39 16.99
N GLU A 85 5.06 -9.69 16.86
CA GLU A 85 6.27 -10.31 17.42
C GLU A 85 7.55 -9.70 16.83
N MET A 86 7.59 -9.48 15.51
CA MET A 86 8.73 -8.83 14.84
C MET A 86 8.95 -7.38 15.29
N LEU A 87 7.86 -6.64 15.54
CA LEU A 87 7.90 -5.24 15.98
C LEU A 87 8.06 -5.09 17.50
N GLY A 88 8.01 -6.19 18.25
CA GLY A 88 8.15 -6.18 19.72
C GLY A 88 6.96 -5.55 20.45
N VAL A 89 5.76 -5.60 19.86
CA VAL A 89 4.52 -4.99 20.39
C VAL A 89 3.38 -6.00 20.55
#